data_AF-A0AAV7Y9T0-F1
#
_entry.id   AF-A0AAV7Y9T0-F1
#
_cell.length_a   1.000
_cell.length_b   1.000
_cell.length_c   1.000
_cell.angle_alpha   90.00
_cell.angle_beta   90.00
_cell.angle_gamma   90.00
#
_symmetry.space_group_name_H-M   'P 1'
#
loop_
_entity.id
_entity.type
_entity.pdbx_description
1 polymer ?
#
loop_
_entity_poly.entity_id
_entity_poly.type
_entity_poly.pdbx_seq_one_letter_code
_entity_poly.pdbx_strand_id
1 'polypeptide(L)'
;MTKKYAIYVVPDETFKYESISKGINWLSSHMTFSGFSTENKDGIKKFLSWYKKKTKETENNIPWQPSKDTLSATKTAIHFRSQNLMYLRSKLSKFNVQNLKINWHITCSAGVPKGYNFDQTKFFLIMIKLEGKKVTWLEDTRTPFFNLHQTNQNKKKEKQKTKN
;
A
#
# COMPACT_ATOMS: atom_id res chain seq x y z
N MET A 1 23.39 5.12 6.66
CA MET A 1 22.43 3.99 6.72
C MET A 1 21.90 3.69 5.33
N THR A 2 21.82 2.41 4.98
CA THR A 2 21.34 1.95 3.68
C THR A 2 19.82 2.08 3.57
N LYS A 3 19.33 2.69 2.49
CA LYS A 3 17.89 2.94 2.24
C LYS A 3 17.27 1.74 1.53
N LYS A 4 16.16 1.22 2.03
CA LYS A 4 15.43 0.12 1.38
C LYS A 4 14.04 0.58 0.96
N TYR A 5 13.54 0.02 -0.14
CA TYR A 5 12.27 0.40 -0.76
C TYR A 5 11.38 -0.82 -0.96
N ALA A 6 10.08 -0.62 -0.80
CA ALA A 6 9.06 -1.65 -0.93
C ALA A 6 7.77 -1.07 -1.52
N ILE A 7 6.95 -1.93 -2.12
CA ILE A 7 5.61 -1.59 -2.59
C ILE A 7 4.57 -2.40 -1.79
N TYR A 8 3.57 -1.68 -1.29
CA TYR A 8 2.48 -2.22 -0.49
C TYR A 8 1.16 -1.95 -1.21
N VAL A 9 0.17 -2.80 -0.94
CA VAL A 9 -1.22 -2.58 -1.31
C VAL A 9 -1.99 -2.20 -0.06
N VAL A 10 -2.77 -1.13 -0.14
CA VAL A 10 -3.48 -0.54 0.99
C VAL A 10 -4.94 -0.38 0.60
N PRO A 11 -5.89 -0.90 1.39
CA PRO A 11 -7.30 -0.67 1.15
C PRO A 11 -7.68 0.78 1.48
N ASP A 12 -8.81 1.23 0.93
CA ASP A 12 -9.43 2.49 1.30
C ASP A 12 -10.02 2.46 2.73
N GLU A 13 -10.61 3.57 3.14
CA GLU A 13 -11.20 3.75 4.47
C GLU A 13 -12.45 2.90 4.73
N THR A 14 -13.01 2.23 3.71
CA THR A 14 -14.11 1.27 3.92
C THR A 14 -13.60 0.03 4.65
N PHE A 15 -12.29 -0.23 4.59
CA PHE A 15 -11.64 -1.37 5.23
C PHE A 15 -11.13 -1.02 6.62
N LYS A 16 -12.03 -1.06 7.60
CA LYS A 16 -11.77 -0.64 8.99
C LYS A 16 -11.28 -1.77 9.88
N TYR A 17 -10.22 -2.48 9.49
CA TYR A 17 -9.61 -3.51 10.35
C TYR A 17 -8.28 -3.03 10.91
N GLU A 18 -8.11 -3.25 12.21
CA GLU A 18 -6.85 -2.97 12.89
C GLU A 18 -5.76 -3.94 12.42
N SER A 19 -4.64 -3.36 12.01
CA SER A 19 -3.46 -4.10 11.59
C SER A 19 -2.24 -3.51 12.23
N ILE A 20 -1.46 -4.35 12.91
CA ILE A 20 -0.18 -3.97 13.48
C ILE A 20 0.89 -4.77 12.74
N SER A 21 1.70 -4.08 11.94
CA SER A 21 2.85 -4.70 11.29
C SER A 21 4.11 -4.55 12.13
N LYS A 22 4.56 -5.69 12.67
CA LYS A 22 5.82 -5.81 13.41
C LYS A 22 6.97 -5.52 12.44
N GLY A 23 7.58 -4.35 12.55
CA GLY A 23 8.80 -3.98 11.81
C GLY A 23 8.73 -2.66 11.04
N ILE A 24 7.55 -2.10 10.79
CA ILE A 24 7.38 -0.83 10.06
C ILE A 24 6.60 0.24 10.83
N ASN A 25 6.18 -0.06 12.07
CA ASN A 25 5.32 0.79 12.90
C ASN A 25 4.13 1.37 12.10
N TRP A 26 3.49 0.51 11.31
CA TRP A 26 2.32 0.85 10.51
C TRP A 26 1.08 0.27 11.19
N LEU A 27 0.16 1.16 11.59
CA LEU A 27 -1.07 0.87 12.35
C LEU A 27 -2.33 0.85 11.47
N SER A 28 -2.21 0.48 10.20
CA SER A 28 -3.33 0.47 9.25
C SER A 28 -3.19 -0.74 8.34
N SER A 29 -4.33 -1.28 7.92
CA SER A 29 -4.40 -2.45 7.06
C SER A 29 -3.59 -2.27 5.79
N HIS A 30 -2.80 -3.28 5.45
CA HIS A 30 -2.02 -3.32 4.24
C HIS A 30 -1.65 -4.76 3.92
N MET A 31 -1.15 -4.92 2.70
CA MET A 31 -0.54 -6.14 2.20
C MET A 31 0.82 -5.81 1.61
N THR A 32 1.85 -6.55 2.01
CA THR A 32 3.16 -6.45 1.39
C THR A 32 3.12 -7.05 -0.01
N PHE A 33 3.42 -6.26 -1.03
CA PHE A 33 3.47 -6.73 -2.41
C PHE A 33 4.93 -6.99 -2.85
N SER A 34 5.85 -6.09 -2.49
CA SER A 34 7.30 -6.36 -2.51
C SER A 34 7.92 -6.10 -1.14
N GLY A 35 8.87 -6.93 -0.73
CA GLY A 35 9.67 -6.70 0.47
C GLY A 35 10.68 -5.56 0.31
N PHE A 36 11.24 -5.08 1.42
CA PHE A 36 12.28 -4.05 1.40
C PHE A 36 13.56 -4.53 0.73
N SER A 37 14.02 -3.79 -0.28
CA SER A 37 15.32 -4.00 -0.92
C SER A 37 15.92 -2.65 -1.37
N THR A 38 17.25 -2.58 -1.42
CA THR A 38 18.00 -1.41 -1.90
C THR A 38 17.81 -1.16 -3.39
N GLU A 39 17.62 -2.24 -4.13
CA GLU A 39 17.53 -2.32 -5.59
C GLU A 39 16.14 -1.88 -6.09
N ASN A 40 15.12 -1.96 -5.23
CA ASN A 40 13.72 -1.75 -5.60
C ASN A 40 13.35 -0.30 -5.98
N LYS A 41 14.17 0.70 -5.63
CA LYS A 41 13.80 2.12 -5.75
C LYS A 41 13.35 2.50 -7.16
N ASP A 42 14.22 2.29 -8.14
CA ASP A 42 14.00 2.79 -9.49
C ASP A 42 12.98 1.94 -10.25
N GLY A 43 12.96 0.63 -9.99
CA GLY A 43 11.96 -0.28 -10.53
C GLY A 43 10.54 0.08 -10.09
N ILE A 44 10.33 0.33 -8.80
CA ILE A 44 9.01 0.73 -8.27
C ILE A 44 8.58 2.06 -8.87
N LYS A 45 9.47 3.06 -8.96
CA LYS A 45 9.15 4.37 -9.55
C LYS A 45 8.73 4.27 -11.01
N LYS A 46 9.50 3.54 -11.82
CA LYS A 46 9.18 3.31 -13.25
C LYS A 46 7.83 2.59 -13.39
N PHE A 47 7.59 1.57 -12.58
CA PHE A 47 6.31 0.87 -12.55
C PHE A 47 5.14 1.79 -12.18
N LEU A 48 5.25 2.59 -11.11
CA LEU A 48 4.18 3.48 -10.69
C LEU A 48 3.87 4.57 -11.72
N SER A 49 4.91 5.09 -12.39
CA SER A 49 4.74 6.04 -13.50
C SER A 49 3.98 5.39 -14.67
N TRP A 50 4.39 4.19 -15.09
CA TRP A 50 3.70 3.41 -16.12
C TRP A 50 2.25 3.11 -15.74
N TYR A 51 2.03 2.67 -14.50
CA TYR A 51 0.71 2.34 -13.98
C TYR A 51 -0.23 3.55 -14.01
N LYS A 52 0.23 4.70 -13.49
CA LYS A 52 -0.53 5.96 -13.50
C LYS A 52 -0.90 6.43 -14.90
N LYS A 53 0.01 6.27 -15.88
CA LYS A 53 -0.28 6.59 -17.28
C LYS A 53 -1.39 5.68 -17.82
N LYS A 54 -1.27 4.36 -17.58
CA LYS A 54 -2.26 3.38 -18.04
C LYS A 54 -3.64 3.57 -17.44
N THR A 55 -3.74 3.89 -16.14
CA THR A 55 -5.04 4.15 -15.49
C THR A 55 -5.71 5.44 -15.94
N LYS A 56 -4.95 6.43 -16.44
CA LYS A 56 -5.51 7.67 -17.01
C LYS A 56 -6.02 7.50 -18.44
N GLU A 57 -5.38 6.61 -19.20
CA GLU A 57 -5.76 6.30 -20.59
C GLU A 57 -7.04 5.45 -20.69
N THR A 58 -7.42 4.77 -19.61
CA THR A 58 -8.68 4.03 -19.52
C THR A 58 -9.71 4.87 -18.76
N GLU A 59 -10.77 5.36 -19.42
CA GLU A 59 -11.87 6.14 -18.80
C GLU A 59 -12.51 5.44 -17.59
N ASN A 60 -12.37 4.11 -17.53
CA ASN A 60 -12.55 3.37 -16.31
C ASN A 60 -11.35 3.62 -15.42
N ASN A 61 -11.45 4.61 -14.52
CA ASN A 61 -10.79 4.54 -13.22
C ASN A 61 -10.92 3.09 -12.77
N ILE A 62 -9.85 2.30 -12.77
CA ILE A 62 -9.91 0.93 -12.27
C ILE A 62 -9.60 1.04 -10.78
N PRO A 63 -10.58 1.23 -9.86
CA PRO A 63 -10.37 0.77 -8.52
C PRO A 63 -10.18 -0.73 -8.66
N TRP A 64 -8.92 -1.12 -8.56
CA TRP A 64 -8.51 -2.50 -8.66
C TRP A 64 -9.09 -3.21 -7.44
N GLN A 65 -10.26 -3.82 -7.61
CA GLN A 65 -10.74 -4.83 -6.69
C GLN A 65 -9.97 -6.11 -7.01
N PRO A 66 -9.30 -6.74 -6.03
CA PRO A 66 -8.81 -8.08 -6.21
C PRO A 66 -9.98 -8.94 -6.64
N SER A 67 -9.89 -9.59 -7.81
CA SER A 67 -10.78 -10.71 -8.09
C SER A 67 -10.62 -11.69 -6.93
N LYS A 68 -11.71 -11.95 -6.20
CA LYS A 68 -11.71 -12.91 -5.09
C LYS A 68 -11.83 -14.30 -5.67
N ASP A 69 -10.79 -14.77 -6.36
CA ASP A 69 -10.81 -16.14 -6.89
C ASP A 69 -10.85 -17.13 -5.72
N THR A 70 -10.22 -16.75 -4.60
CA THR A 70 -10.28 -17.51 -3.36
C THR A 70 -10.08 -16.56 -2.17
N LEU A 71 -10.95 -16.67 -1.15
CA LEU A 71 -10.79 -16.05 0.16
C LEU A 71 -10.66 -17.13 1.22
N SER A 72 -9.71 -16.95 2.13
CA SER A 72 -9.62 -17.76 3.33
C SER A 72 -9.17 -16.89 4.50
N ALA A 73 -9.54 -17.29 5.71
CA ALA A 73 -9.13 -16.60 6.92
C ALA A 73 -8.45 -17.57 7.87
N THR A 74 -7.42 -17.08 8.53
CA THR A 74 -6.88 -17.68 9.75
C THR A 74 -7.40 -16.89 10.95
N LYS A 75 -6.94 -17.22 12.16
CA LYS A 75 -7.28 -16.45 13.37
C LYS A 75 -6.85 -14.97 13.25
N THR A 76 -5.76 -14.67 12.53
CA THR A 76 -5.09 -13.36 12.57
C THR A 76 -4.81 -12.76 11.18
N ALA A 77 -5.27 -13.38 10.11
CA ALA A 77 -5.04 -12.86 8.76
C ALA A 77 -6.13 -13.30 7.78
N ILE A 78 -6.44 -12.40 6.85
CA ILE A 78 -7.28 -12.71 5.70
C ILE A 78 -6.37 -12.91 4.49
N HIS A 79 -6.41 -14.10 3.92
CA HIS A 79 -5.65 -14.49 2.72
C HIS A 79 -6.55 -14.42 1.49
N PHE A 80 -6.00 -13.95 0.38
CA PHE A 80 -6.72 -13.87 -0.87
C PHE A 80 -5.83 -14.22 -2.05
N ARG A 81 -6.42 -14.93 -3.01
CA ARG A 81 -5.84 -15.14 -4.33
C ARG A 81 -6.58 -14.27 -5.33
N SER A 82 -5.82 -13.58 -6.18
CA SER A 82 -6.37 -12.74 -7.23
C SER A 82 -5.50 -12.79 -8.48
N GLN A 83 -6.08 -13.17 -9.63
CA GLN A 83 -5.42 -13.08 -10.94
C GLN A 83 -4.94 -11.66 -11.23
N ASN A 84 -5.72 -10.70 -10.76
CA ASN A 84 -5.47 -9.28 -10.86
C ASN A 84 -4.16 -8.87 -10.12
N LEU A 85 -3.85 -9.50 -8.97
CA LEU A 85 -2.56 -9.35 -8.29
C LEU A 85 -1.43 -10.11 -9.00
N MET A 86 -1.72 -11.28 -9.57
CA MET A 86 -0.74 -12.05 -10.35
C MET A 86 -0.28 -11.26 -11.57
N TYR A 87 -1.22 -10.60 -12.25
CA TYR A 87 -0.92 -9.70 -13.36
C TYR A 87 -0.05 -8.52 -12.92
N LEU A 88 -0.43 -7.81 -11.85
CA LEU A 88 0.39 -6.73 -11.27
C LEU A 88 1.82 -7.20 -10.95
N ARG A 89 1.95 -8.39 -10.37
CA ARG A 89 3.25 -8.99 -10.04
C ARG A 89 4.09 -9.22 -11.30
N SER A 90 3.48 -9.76 -12.36
CA SER A 90 4.15 -9.98 -13.64
C SER A 90 4.63 -8.68 -14.31
N LYS A 91 3.95 -7.55 -14.04
CA LYS A 91 4.39 -6.25 -14.53
C LYS A 91 5.55 -5.73 -13.70
N LEU A 92 5.45 -5.77 -12.37
CA LEU A 92 6.53 -5.36 -11.47
C LEU A 92 7.84 -6.10 -11.73
N SER A 93 7.80 -7.40 -12.05
CA SER A 93 9.00 -8.16 -12.40
C SER A 93 9.70 -7.63 -13.66
N LYS A 94 8.95 -7.10 -14.63
CA LYS A 94 9.52 -6.46 -15.85
C LYS A 94 10.24 -5.14 -15.55
N PHE A 95 9.97 -4.53 -14.40
CA PHE A 95 10.67 -3.33 -13.91
C PHE A 95 11.78 -3.67 -12.92
N ASN A 96 12.27 -4.93 -12.89
CA ASN A 96 13.34 -5.40 -12.01
C ASN A 96 13.05 -5.22 -10.50
N VAL A 97 11.78 -5.23 -10.09
CA VAL A 97 11.41 -5.19 -8.67
C VAL A 97 11.60 -6.57 -8.04
N GLN A 98 12.39 -6.62 -6.98
CA GLN A 98 12.77 -7.81 -6.22
C GLN A 98 11.81 -8.09 -5.06
N ASN A 99 11.92 -9.28 -4.46
CA ASN A 99 11.17 -9.70 -3.27
C ASN A 99 9.65 -9.65 -3.42
N LEU A 100 9.15 -9.93 -4.63
CA LEU A 100 7.72 -9.96 -4.94
C LEU A 100 7.01 -11.11 -4.21
N LYS A 101 5.95 -10.79 -3.49
CA LYS A 101 5.14 -11.76 -2.72
C LYS A 101 4.09 -12.43 -3.61
N ILE A 102 3.79 -13.68 -3.28
CA ILE A 102 2.73 -14.50 -3.92
C ILE A 102 1.67 -14.96 -2.92
N ASN A 103 1.98 -14.99 -1.63
CA ASN A 103 1.02 -15.26 -0.56
C ASN A 103 0.54 -13.93 0.01
N TRP A 104 -0.57 -13.48 -0.53
CA TRP A 104 -1.18 -12.20 -0.23
C TRP A 104 -2.13 -12.33 0.94
N HIS A 105 -1.89 -11.48 1.94
CA HIS A 105 -2.70 -11.44 3.13
C HIS A 105 -2.71 -10.04 3.74
N ILE A 106 -3.78 -9.75 4.48
CA ILE A 106 -3.87 -8.61 5.38
C ILE A 106 -3.91 -9.15 6.80
N THR A 107 -2.99 -8.68 7.63
CA THR A 107 -2.93 -9.06 9.06
C THR A 107 -4.02 -8.34 9.82
N CYS A 108 -4.76 -9.05 10.67
CA CYS A 108 -5.76 -8.52 11.58
C CYS A 108 -5.29 -8.76 13.02
N SER A 109 -4.72 -7.73 13.66
CA SER A 109 -4.07 -7.88 14.97
C SER A 109 -5.06 -8.20 16.10
N ALA A 110 -6.30 -7.69 15.99
CA ALA A 110 -7.40 -7.97 16.91
C ALA A 110 -8.17 -9.27 16.57
N GLY A 111 -7.71 -10.03 15.57
CA GLY A 111 -8.41 -11.17 15.00
C GLY A 111 -9.23 -10.82 13.76
N VAL A 112 -9.53 -11.83 12.94
CA VAL A 112 -10.34 -11.63 11.73
C VAL A 112 -11.81 -11.39 12.12
N PRO A 113 -12.43 -10.28 11.69
CA PRO A 113 -13.80 -9.96 12.05
C PRO A 113 -14.81 -10.90 11.39
N LYS A 114 -15.91 -11.19 12.09
CA LYS A 114 -17.03 -11.96 11.51
C LYS A 114 -17.66 -11.16 10.36
N GLY A 115 -17.90 -11.81 9.22
CA GLY A 115 -18.56 -11.18 8.07
C GLY A 115 -17.69 -10.18 7.29
N TYR A 116 -16.36 -10.33 7.32
CA TYR A 116 -15.48 -9.46 6.54
C TYR A 116 -15.82 -9.48 5.04
N ASN A 117 -15.88 -8.31 4.41
CA ASN A 117 -16.16 -8.18 2.98
C ASN A 117 -15.28 -7.10 2.33
N PHE A 118 -14.73 -7.41 1.16
CA PHE A 118 -13.96 -6.50 0.31
C PHE A 118 -14.71 -6.00 -0.94
N ASP A 119 -15.97 -6.37 -1.16
CA ASP A 119 -16.70 -6.06 -2.41
C ASP A 119 -16.85 -4.56 -2.67
N GLN A 120 -16.74 -3.74 -1.62
CA GLN A 120 -16.82 -2.29 -1.69
C GLN A 120 -15.45 -1.62 -1.50
N THR A 121 -14.41 -2.40 -1.18
CA THR A 121 -13.09 -1.89 -0.83
C THR A 121 -12.27 -1.63 -2.09
N LYS A 122 -11.84 -0.38 -2.26
CA LYS A 122 -10.83 -0.02 -3.26
C LYS A 122 -9.44 -0.27 -2.69
N PHE A 123 -8.50 -0.65 -3.53
CA PHE A 123 -7.12 -0.88 -3.15
C PHE A 123 -6.16 0.01 -3.93
N PHE A 124 -5.05 0.35 -3.29
CA PHE A 124 -4.07 1.29 -3.82
C PHE A 124 -2.65 0.81 -3.57
N LEU A 125 -1.76 1.13 -4.50
CA LEU A 125 -0.34 0.84 -4.38
C LEU A 125 0.37 2.01 -3.70
N ILE A 126 1.26 1.70 -2.76
CA ILE A 126 2.08 2.68 -2.04
C ILE A 126 3.53 2.23 -2.05
N MET A 127 4.42 3.11 -2.51
CA MET A 127 5.86 3.01 -2.31
C MET A 127 6.24 3.56 -0.94
N ILE A 128 6.98 2.75 -0.19
CA ILE A 128 7.55 3.13 1.10
C ILE A 128 9.06 2.99 1.10
N LYS A 129 9.71 3.79 1.95
CA LYS A 129 11.16 3.78 2.21
C LYS A 129 11.41 3.49 3.68
N LEU A 130 12.35 2.57 3.95
CA LEU A 130 12.89 2.28 5.27
C LEU A 130 14.31 2.81 5.38
N GLU A 131 14.56 3.63 6.40
CA GLU A 131 15.87 4.16 6.79
C GLU A 131 16.08 3.87 8.28
N GLY A 132 16.90 2.86 8.61
CA GLY A 132 17.01 2.37 9.99
C GLY A 132 15.68 1.77 10.46
N LYS A 133 15.09 2.34 11.52
CA LYS A 133 13.75 2.00 12.03
C LYS A 133 12.63 2.91 11.51
N LYS A 134 12.95 3.90 10.66
CA LYS A 134 12.00 4.92 10.20
C LYS A 134 11.42 4.55 8.84
N VAL A 135 10.08 4.55 8.76
CA VAL A 135 9.34 4.33 7.50
C VAL A 135 8.80 5.67 6.98
N THR A 136 8.97 5.92 5.69
CA THR A 136 8.50 7.12 4.99
C THR A 136 7.69 6.72 3.77
N TRP A 137 6.57 7.42 3.55
CA TRP A 137 5.66 7.22 2.43
C TRP A 137 6.14 8.12 1.29
N LEU A 138 6.32 7.57 0.10
CA LEU A 138 6.94 8.31 -1.00
C LEU A 138 5.96 8.59 -2.13
N GLU A 139 5.24 7.57 -2.58
CA GLU A 139 4.34 7.68 -3.72
C GLU A 139 3.17 6.74 -3.50
N ASP A 140 1.94 7.21 -3.70
CA ASP A 140 0.78 6.35 -3.74
C ASP A 140 -0.02 6.51 -5.04
N THR A 141 -0.93 5.55 -5.24
CA THR A 141 -1.93 5.58 -6.31
C THR A 141 -3.30 5.95 -5.77
N ARG A 142 -3.44 6.30 -4.48
CA ARG A 142 -4.70 6.80 -3.92
C ARG A 142 -5.15 8.02 -4.68
N THR A 143 -4.20 8.89 -5.01
CA THR A 143 -4.27 10.03 -5.94
C THR A 143 -2.92 10.78 -5.82
N PRO A 144 -2.62 11.96 -6.42
CA PRO A 144 -1.56 12.78 -5.83
C PRO A 144 -2.09 13.40 -4.52
N PHE A 145 -2.32 12.60 -3.47
CA PHE A 145 -3.13 13.01 -2.29
C PHE A 145 -2.37 13.16 -0.97
N PHE A 146 -1.04 13.11 -0.98
CA PHE A 146 -0.23 13.44 0.22
C PHE A 146 0.04 14.93 0.42
N ASN A 147 -0.56 15.84 -0.37
CA ASN A 147 -0.59 17.28 -0.08
C ASN A 147 -1.64 17.70 0.97
N LEU A 148 -2.37 16.75 1.59
CA LEU A 148 -3.44 17.07 2.55
C LEU A 148 -3.13 16.74 4.03
N HIS A 149 -2.13 15.89 4.33
CA HIS A 149 -1.82 15.55 5.73
C HIS A 149 -0.52 16.14 6.31
N GLN A 150 0.38 16.72 5.51
CA GLN A 150 1.50 17.52 6.03
C GLN A 150 1.18 19.03 6.12
N THR A 151 0.28 19.54 5.30
CA THR A 151 -0.08 20.97 5.27
C THR A 151 -0.89 21.41 6.50
N ASN A 152 -1.66 20.49 7.11
CA ASN A 152 -2.45 20.79 8.31
C ASN A 152 -1.67 20.67 9.63
N GLN A 153 -0.50 20.01 9.64
CA GLN A 153 0.39 20.00 10.81
C GLN A 153 1.35 21.20 10.82
N ASN A 154 1.76 21.70 9.64
CA ASN A 154 2.62 22.88 9.55
C ASN A 154 1.83 24.20 9.72
N LYS A 155 0.60 24.32 9.19
CA LYS A 155 -0.24 25.52 9.40
C LYS A 155 -0.69 25.72 10.86
N LYS A 156 -0.80 24.65 11.66
CA LYS A 156 -1.09 24.75 13.10
C LYS A 156 0.12 25.23 13.92
N LYS A 157 1.35 24.91 13.50
CA LYS A 157 2.58 25.35 14.17
C LYS A 157 2.97 26.80 13.84
N GLU A 158 2.62 27.31 12.66
CA GLU A 158 2.88 28.72 12.31
C GLU A 158 1.87 29.69 12.95
N LYS A 159 0.59 29.31 13.08
CA LYS A 159 -0.43 30.15 13.76
C LYS A 159 -0.26 30.26 15.28
N GLN A 160 0.56 29.41 15.90
CA GLN A 160 0.89 29.50 17.33
C GLN A 160 2.15 30.33 17.62
N LYS A 161 2.94 30.66 16.60
CA LYS A 161 4.15 31.50 16.75
C LYS A 161 3.92 32.99 16.50
N THR A 162 2.75 33.38 16.00
CA THR A 162 2.39 34.77 15.69
C THR A 162 1.39 35.39 16.68
N LYS A 163 1.25 34.81 17.88
CA LYS A 163 0.43 35.35 18.99
C LYS A 163 1.23 35.62 20.27
N ASN A 164 2.50 35.97 20.13
CA ASN A 164 3.25 36.69 21.17
C ASN A 164 3.44 38.12 20.71
#